data_AF-A0A8H8A187-F1
#
_entry.id   AF-A0A8H8A187-F1
#
_cell.length_a   1.000
_cell.length_b   1.000
_cell.length_c   1.000
_cell.angle_alpha   90.00
_cell.angle_beta   90.00
_cell.angle_gamma   90.00
#
_symmetry.space_group_name_H-M   'P 1'
#
loop_
_entity.id
_entity.type
_entity.pdbx_description
1 polymer ?
#
loop_
_entity_poly.entity_id
_entity_poly.type
_entity_poly.pdbx_seq_one_letter_code
_entity_poly.pdbx_strand_id
1 'polypeptide(L)'
;RAKLDDGGAAASDGESGLAVVLGEKGSGGPPPSPVPPGPGLPRPEQEEEEEVLAARAAAASAAAAALAAEFAETRRTPGSDAARVSAEDHGKFRSLAQKVLGFETAGGGGGGGGGDDGAAEELAAVLEDLADVVSERVLGLKLAERPGLLAAVADRLDHPHWRVRKTSALVVGSAAQNAALKMNLAYRLLRALEAEDVPQVSREQIYALSALMRGNHAARMFFLDAVRGLEITADVWRRNSERGVVRKKLAVFVTDLLDASMDPDAGPPAAPAEPSPAGPRFHRAAAPAPPGFFQSPDRDGVQAVGPGPSDPALRDRDVADWCALLSRDLVSGGEHLDADAREKLVLGVRMLLRSSAAACPADPPLRDWLLSEHARFAGDGDFEEYAALALEVADALALRAAASPP
;
A
#
# COMPACT_ATOMS: atom_id res chain seq x y z
N ARG A 1 46.41 13.13 0.07
CA ARG A 1 46.53 14.60 0.14
C ARG A 1 45.14 15.16 -0.17
N ALA A 2 44.31 15.61 0.75
CA ALA A 2 44.42 15.79 2.19
C ALA A 2 43.14 15.24 2.87
N LYS A 3 43.32 14.81 4.12
CA LYS A 3 42.37 14.23 5.06
C LYS A 3 42.28 15.26 6.20
N LEU A 4 41.09 15.66 6.60
CA LEU A 4 40.75 16.38 7.85
C LEU A 4 39.33 15.88 8.16
N ASP A 5 39.07 15.00 9.13
CA ASP A 5 39.29 15.10 10.59
C ASP A 5 38.89 16.47 11.14
N ASP A 6 37.68 16.54 11.70
CA ASP A 6 37.46 17.16 13.00
C ASP A 6 36.21 16.59 13.67
N GLY A 7 36.45 15.95 14.82
CA GLY A 7 35.44 15.62 15.81
C GLY A 7 35.25 16.81 16.75
N GLY A 8 34.02 17.04 17.19
CA GLY A 8 33.69 18.05 18.17
C GLY A 8 32.55 17.57 19.06
N ALA A 9 32.91 17.03 20.22
CA ALA A 9 31.99 16.74 21.30
C ALA A 9 31.41 18.04 21.89
N ALA A 10 30.11 18.05 22.14
CA ALA A 10 29.49 18.98 23.07
C ALA A 10 28.40 18.23 23.85
N ALA A 11 28.77 17.82 25.06
CA ALA A 11 27.83 17.53 26.12
C ALA A 11 27.27 18.86 26.63
N SER A 12 25.95 18.94 26.78
CA SER A 12 25.33 19.96 27.63
C SER A 12 24.25 19.29 28.46
N ASP A 13 24.58 19.13 29.74
CA ASP A 13 23.67 18.86 30.83
C ASP A 13 22.58 19.94 30.89
N GLY A 14 21.34 19.50 31.05
CA GLY A 14 20.17 20.34 31.23
C GLY A 14 19.23 19.73 32.26
N GLU A 15 19.67 19.72 33.51
CA GLU A 15 18.84 19.44 34.68
C GLU A 15 17.68 20.45 34.76
N SER A 16 16.46 19.93 34.79
CA SER A 16 15.24 20.62 35.23
C SER A 16 14.34 19.51 35.78
N GLY A 17 14.25 19.27 37.08
CA GLY A 17 13.78 20.24 38.07
C GLY A 17 12.25 20.22 38.12
N LEU A 18 11.64 19.05 38.38
CA LEU A 18 10.19 18.92 38.54
C LEU A 18 9.87 18.51 39.99
N ALA A 19 9.24 19.46 40.67
CA ALA A 19 8.90 19.45 42.07
C ALA A 19 7.90 18.34 42.40
N VAL A 20 8.27 17.53 43.40
CA VAL A 20 7.37 16.61 44.11
C VAL A 20 6.49 17.45 45.04
N VAL A 21 5.20 17.55 44.71
CA VAL A 21 4.17 18.06 45.64
C VAL A 21 3.76 16.90 46.55
N LEU A 22 4.23 16.94 47.79
CA LEU A 22 3.73 16.13 48.90
C LEU A 22 2.42 16.76 49.41
N GLY A 23 1.31 16.05 49.22
CA GLY A 23 -0.02 16.46 49.68
C GLY A 23 -0.78 15.32 50.34
N GLU A 24 -0.85 15.41 51.68
CA GLU A 24 -1.91 14.95 52.57
C GLU A 24 -2.10 13.45 52.89
N LYS A 25 -1.67 13.13 54.13
CA LYS A 25 -2.08 11.99 54.96
C LYS A 25 -3.59 12.05 55.24
N GLY A 26 -4.33 11.13 54.65
CA GLY A 26 -5.65 10.71 55.13
C GLY A 26 -5.54 9.41 55.94
N SER A 27 -6.05 9.43 57.17
CA SER A 27 -6.36 8.28 58.03
C SER A 27 -7.04 7.14 57.23
N GLY A 28 -6.67 5.87 57.32
CA GLY A 28 -6.46 5.11 58.56
C GLY A 28 -7.70 4.24 58.84
N GLY A 29 -7.97 3.27 57.97
CA GLY A 29 -8.95 2.19 58.18
C GLY A 29 -8.37 0.86 57.70
N PRO A 30 -8.52 -0.25 58.46
CA PRO A 30 -7.94 -1.53 58.08
C PRO A 30 -8.57 -2.06 56.78
N PRO A 31 -7.77 -2.57 55.82
CA PRO A 31 -8.31 -3.17 54.62
C PRO A 31 -9.12 -4.43 54.98
N PRO A 32 -10.31 -4.63 54.38
CA PRO A 32 -11.06 -5.86 54.54
C PRO A 32 -10.22 -7.04 54.03
N SER A 33 -10.25 -8.15 54.77
CA SER A 33 -9.58 -9.39 54.41
C SER A 33 -9.90 -9.79 52.97
N PRO A 34 -8.91 -10.23 52.17
CA PRO A 34 -9.15 -10.67 50.80
C PRO A 34 -10.09 -11.88 50.83
N VAL A 35 -11.27 -11.69 50.26
CA VAL A 35 -12.20 -12.77 49.94
C VAL A 35 -11.49 -13.63 48.89
N PRO A 36 -11.35 -14.95 49.09
CA PRO A 36 -10.76 -15.82 48.08
C PRO A 36 -11.60 -15.73 46.81
N PRO A 37 -10.99 -15.56 45.63
CA PRO A 37 -11.73 -15.56 44.38
C PRO A 37 -12.46 -16.90 44.29
N GLY A 38 -13.80 -16.83 44.30
CA GLY A 38 -14.63 -17.99 44.00
C GLY A 38 -14.26 -18.50 42.59
N PRO A 39 -14.49 -19.80 42.31
CA PRO A 39 -14.24 -20.37 40.99
C PRO A 39 -14.98 -19.52 39.95
N GLY A 40 -14.21 -18.70 39.22
CA GLY A 40 -14.74 -17.78 38.23
C GLY A 40 -15.34 -18.61 37.11
N LEU A 41 -16.65 -18.49 36.92
CA LEU A 41 -17.27 -18.95 35.69
C LEU A 41 -16.53 -18.28 34.52
N PRO A 42 -16.14 -19.04 33.48
CA PRO A 42 -15.45 -18.47 32.33
C PRO A 42 -16.26 -17.29 31.81
N ARG A 43 -15.58 -16.17 31.57
CA ARG A 43 -16.26 -15.01 30.99
C ARG A 43 -16.65 -15.39 29.56
N PRO A 44 -17.88 -15.09 29.12
CA PRO A 44 -18.34 -15.44 27.78
C PRO A 44 -17.43 -14.94 26.65
N GLU A 45 -16.67 -13.85 26.89
CA GLU A 45 -15.67 -13.33 25.96
C GLU A 45 -14.49 -14.30 25.69
N GLN A 46 -14.13 -15.15 26.66
CA GLN A 46 -13.04 -16.13 26.47
C GLN A 46 -13.47 -17.33 25.62
N GLU A 47 -14.74 -17.74 25.72
CA GLU A 47 -15.26 -18.84 24.91
C GLU A 47 -15.37 -18.44 23.42
N GLU A 48 -15.77 -17.20 23.13
CA GLU A 48 -15.81 -16.68 21.76
C GLU A 48 -14.40 -16.54 21.14
N GLU A 49 -13.40 -16.08 21.90
CA GLU A 49 -12.02 -16.01 21.41
C GLU A 49 -11.43 -17.39 21.10
N GLU A 50 -11.70 -18.38 21.97
CA GLU A 50 -11.23 -19.76 21.78
C GLU A 50 -11.90 -20.42 20.55
N GLU A 51 -13.19 -20.17 20.33
CA GLU A 51 -13.91 -20.64 19.13
C GLU A 51 -13.37 -20.02 17.84
N VAL A 52 -13.06 -18.71 17.85
CA VAL A 52 -12.47 -18.01 16.70
C VAL A 52 -11.07 -18.54 16.38
N LEU A 53 -10.24 -18.78 17.40
CA LEU A 53 -8.90 -19.37 17.23
C LEU A 53 -8.96 -20.80 16.70
N ALA A 54 -9.89 -21.62 17.20
CA ALA A 54 -10.10 -22.98 16.71
C ALA A 54 -10.56 -23.00 15.25
N ALA A 55 -11.48 -22.11 14.87
CA ALA A 55 -11.94 -21.97 13.49
C ALA A 55 -10.80 -21.56 12.54
N ARG A 56 -9.92 -20.64 12.95
CA ARG A 56 -8.72 -20.24 12.20
C ARG A 56 -7.75 -21.39 12.02
N ALA A 57 -7.45 -22.14 13.09
CA ALA A 57 -6.55 -23.29 13.00
C ALA A 57 -7.11 -24.40 12.08
N ALA A 58 -8.42 -24.64 12.10
CA ALA A 58 -9.06 -25.59 11.20
C ALA A 58 -8.98 -25.14 9.74
N ALA A 59 -9.20 -23.84 9.46
CA ALA A 59 -9.08 -23.26 8.13
C ALA A 59 -7.64 -23.35 7.59
N ALA A 60 -6.64 -23.06 8.44
CA ALA A 60 -5.22 -23.19 8.14
C ALA A 60 -4.85 -24.64 7.74
N SER A 61 -5.30 -25.61 8.55
CA SER A 61 -5.07 -27.03 8.29
C SER A 61 -5.74 -27.50 6.99
N ALA A 62 -6.96 -27.04 6.71
CA ALA A 62 -7.67 -27.37 5.47
C ALA A 62 -6.95 -26.77 4.24
N ALA A 63 -6.46 -25.53 4.35
CA ALA A 63 -5.67 -24.89 3.30
C ALA A 63 -4.36 -25.66 3.03
N ALA A 64 -3.67 -26.12 4.08
CA ALA A 64 -2.45 -26.93 3.94
C ALA A 64 -2.73 -28.29 3.24
N ALA A 65 -3.85 -28.94 3.55
CA ALA A 65 -4.25 -30.20 2.91
C ALA A 65 -4.63 -30.00 1.43
N ALA A 66 -5.38 -28.95 1.11
CA ALA A 66 -5.72 -28.59 -0.28
C ALA A 66 -4.46 -28.29 -1.11
N LEU A 67 -3.51 -27.58 -0.53
CA LEU A 67 -2.20 -27.29 -1.13
C LEU A 67 -1.46 -28.58 -1.52
N ALA A 68 -1.46 -29.57 -0.62
CA ALA A 68 -0.79 -30.85 -0.84
C ALA A 68 -1.43 -31.65 -1.97
N ALA A 69 -2.78 -31.65 -2.06
CA ALA A 69 -3.53 -32.35 -3.10
C ALA A 69 -3.31 -31.75 -4.50
N GLU A 70 -3.43 -30.42 -4.63
CA GLU A 70 -3.28 -29.72 -5.91
C GLU A 70 -1.86 -29.91 -6.50
N PHE A 71 -0.84 -29.93 -5.64
CA PHE A 71 0.54 -30.20 -6.03
C PHE A 71 0.78 -31.64 -6.54
N ALA A 72 -0.06 -32.59 -6.16
CA ALA A 72 -0.01 -33.93 -6.72
C ALA A 72 -0.55 -33.94 -8.17
N GLU A 73 -1.50 -33.06 -8.48
CA GLU A 73 -2.11 -32.90 -9.80
C GLU A 73 -1.15 -32.22 -10.80
N THR A 74 -0.44 -31.16 -10.39
CA THR A 74 0.45 -30.38 -11.29
C THR A 74 1.63 -31.18 -11.84
N ARG A 75 1.99 -32.33 -11.23
CA ARG A 75 3.02 -33.24 -11.78
C ARG A 75 2.58 -33.99 -13.04
N ARG A 76 1.30 -33.93 -13.42
CA ARG A 76 0.73 -34.77 -14.49
C ARG A 76 0.61 -34.07 -15.86
N THR A 77 0.78 -32.74 -15.95
CA THR A 77 0.54 -31.99 -17.20
C THR A 77 1.78 -31.21 -17.67
N PRO A 78 2.63 -31.79 -18.52
CA PRO A 78 3.75 -31.07 -19.13
C PRO A 78 3.27 -30.33 -20.39
N GLY A 79 3.20 -28.99 -20.37
CA GLY A 79 2.91 -28.23 -21.58
C GLY A 79 2.52 -26.77 -21.38
N SER A 80 3.51 -25.91 -21.11
CA SER A 80 3.56 -24.46 -21.34
C SER A 80 4.69 -23.88 -20.45
N ASP A 81 4.99 -22.59 -20.54
CA ASP A 81 6.16 -21.87 -19.99
C ASP A 81 6.61 -22.21 -18.54
N ALA A 82 5.77 -22.88 -17.74
CA ALA A 82 6.13 -23.56 -16.50
C ALA A 82 7.32 -24.55 -16.61
N ALA A 83 7.68 -25.01 -17.80
CA ALA A 83 8.79 -25.95 -18.01
C ALA A 83 10.19 -25.35 -17.77
N ARG A 84 10.31 -24.03 -17.58
CA ARG A 84 11.59 -23.35 -17.30
C ARG A 84 11.91 -23.22 -15.81
N VAL A 85 10.91 -23.27 -14.94
CA VAL A 85 11.13 -23.24 -13.50
C VAL A 85 11.60 -24.61 -13.05
N SER A 86 12.71 -24.65 -12.33
CA SER A 86 13.32 -25.93 -11.97
C SER A 86 12.39 -26.70 -11.01
N ALA A 87 12.45 -28.04 -11.06
CA ALA A 87 11.74 -28.86 -10.07
C ALA A 87 12.17 -28.52 -8.63
N GLU A 88 13.38 -27.99 -8.47
CA GLU A 88 13.94 -27.49 -7.22
C GLU A 88 13.18 -26.25 -6.71
N ASP A 89 12.93 -25.25 -7.57
CA ASP A 89 12.18 -24.04 -7.18
C ASP A 89 10.74 -24.35 -6.77
N HIS A 90 10.08 -25.27 -7.49
CA HIS A 90 8.77 -25.77 -7.09
C HIS A 90 8.79 -26.52 -5.75
N GLY A 91 9.88 -27.25 -5.46
CA GLY A 91 10.12 -27.89 -4.17
C GLY A 91 10.32 -26.87 -3.05
N LYS A 92 11.16 -25.84 -3.30
CA LYS A 92 11.43 -24.75 -2.36
C LYS A 92 10.14 -23.97 -2.04
N PHE A 93 9.39 -23.56 -3.06
CA PHE A 93 8.08 -22.89 -2.91
C PHE A 93 7.12 -23.69 -2.02
N ARG A 94 6.99 -25.00 -2.27
CA ARG A 94 6.12 -25.88 -1.47
C ARG A 94 6.55 -25.96 -0.01
N SER A 95 7.85 -26.14 0.23
CA SER A 95 8.41 -26.22 1.58
C SER A 95 8.15 -24.94 2.36
N LEU A 96 8.40 -23.78 1.75
CA LEU A 96 8.17 -22.46 2.35
C LEU A 96 6.68 -22.22 2.61
N ALA A 97 5.81 -22.52 1.65
CA ALA A 97 4.36 -22.42 1.81
C ALA A 97 3.84 -23.25 2.98
N GLN A 98 4.32 -24.49 3.12
CA GLN A 98 3.97 -25.36 4.25
C GLN A 98 4.47 -24.80 5.59
N LYS A 99 5.69 -24.24 5.62
CA LYS A 99 6.21 -23.58 6.83
C LYS A 99 5.34 -22.39 7.22
N VAL A 100 5.01 -21.50 6.29
CA VAL A 100 4.13 -20.35 6.54
C VAL A 100 2.81 -20.81 7.16
N LEU A 101 2.13 -21.78 6.55
CA LEU A 101 0.86 -22.30 7.09
C LEU A 101 1.05 -23.00 8.46
N GLY A 102 2.21 -23.62 8.70
CA GLY A 102 2.53 -24.28 9.96
C GLY A 102 2.75 -23.34 11.15
N PHE A 103 3.14 -22.08 10.91
CA PHE A 103 3.33 -21.11 12.01
C PHE A 103 2.02 -20.76 12.74
N GLU A 104 0.85 -20.99 12.13
CA GLU A 104 -0.45 -20.67 12.73
C GLU A 104 -0.84 -21.65 13.84
N THR A 105 -0.32 -22.87 13.83
CA THR A 105 -0.69 -23.91 14.81
C THR A 105 0.17 -23.89 16.08
N ALA A 106 1.32 -23.22 16.05
CA ALA A 106 2.27 -23.21 17.16
C ALA A 106 2.02 -22.10 18.20
N GLY A 107 1.26 -21.05 17.84
CA GLY A 107 1.14 -19.81 18.63
C GLY A 107 0.03 -19.75 19.69
N GLY A 108 -0.73 -20.83 19.92
CA GLY A 108 -1.92 -20.81 20.79
C GLY A 108 -1.70 -20.96 22.30
N GLY A 109 -0.46 -21.13 22.78
CA GLY A 109 -0.17 -21.45 24.19
C GLY A 109 0.66 -20.38 24.89
N GLY A 110 -0.01 -19.54 25.69
CA GLY A 110 0.58 -18.35 26.31
C GLY A 110 1.70 -18.56 27.33
N GLY A 111 2.42 -17.44 27.57
CA GLY A 111 3.10 -17.14 28.83
C GLY A 111 4.57 -17.53 28.93
N GLY A 112 5.49 -16.73 28.35
CA GLY A 112 6.92 -16.96 28.57
C GLY A 112 7.89 -16.02 27.85
N GLY A 113 7.77 -14.71 28.09
CA GLY A 113 8.71 -13.56 27.98
C GLY A 113 10.07 -13.57 27.22
N GLY A 114 10.42 -14.55 26.39
CA GLY A 114 11.72 -14.55 25.69
C GLY A 114 11.83 -15.47 24.47
N GLY A 115 10.78 -16.19 24.08
CA GLY A 115 10.77 -17.06 22.91
C GLY A 115 10.08 -16.47 21.66
N ASP A 116 9.30 -15.39 21.82
CA ASP A 116 8.40 -14.90 20.77
C ASP A 116 9.17 -14.18 19.64
N ASP A 117 10.20 -13.42 19.99
CA ASP A 117 11.07 -12.77 19.00
C ASP A 117 11.79 -13.79 18.10
N GLY A 118 12.19 -14.94 18.66
CA GLY A 118 12.85 -16.00 17.90
C GLY A 118 11.94 -16.62 16.85
N ALA A 119 10.68 -16.90 17.21
CA ALA A 119 9.69 -17.43 16.28
C ALA A 119 9.30 -16.39 15.22
N ALA A 120 9.18 -15.12 15.60
CA ALA A 120 8.90 -14.03 14.67
C ALA A 120 10.05 -13.82 13.66
N GLU A 121 11.30 -13.92 14.09
CA GLU A 121 12.46 -13.84 13.21
C GLU A 121 12.56 -15.04 12.27
N GLU A 122 12.26 -16.25 12.74
CA GLU A 122 12.19 -17.44 11.88
C GLU A 122 11.09 -17.30 10.82
N LEU A 123 9.90 -16.87 11.22
CA LEU A 123 8.79 -16.61 10.30
C LEU A 123 9.16 -15.52 9.28
N ALA A 124 9.79 -14.42 9.74
CA ALA A 124 10.22 -13.36 8.84
C ALA A 124 11.24 -13.85 7.81
N ALA A 125 12.19 -14.70 8.21
CA ALA A 125 13.15 -15.33 7.29
C ALA A 125 12.46 -16.25 6.27
N VAL A 126 11.48 -17.06 6.70
CA VAL A 126 10.68 -17.90 5.79
C VAL A 126 9.90 -17.06 4.79
N LEU A 127 9.32 -15.93 5.22
CA LEU A 127 8.60 -15.02 4.34
C LEU A 127 9.53 -14.29 3.36
N GLU A 128 10.75 -13.93 3.78
CA GLU A 128 11.77 -13.34 2.92
C GLU A 128 12.20 -14.33 1.83
N ASP A 129 12.50 -15.58 2.20
CA ASP A 129 12.76 -16.68 1.26
C ASP A 129 11.58 -16.91 0.31
N LEU A 130 10.34 -16.81 0.81
CA LEU A 130 9.14 -16.95 0.00
C LEU A 130 9.01 -15.80 -0.99
N ALA A 131 9.29 -14.56 -0.57
CA ALA A 131 9.25 -13.36 -1.41
C ALA A 131 10.21 -13.49 -2.61
N ASP A 132 11.43 -13.97 -2.37
CA ASP A 132 12.41 -14.22 -3.42
C ASP A 132 11.89 -15.24 -4.44
N VAL A 133 11.30 -16.33 -3.96
CA VAL A 133 10.75 -17.39 -4.83
C VAL A 133 9.55 -16.90 -5.63
N VAL A 134 8.62 -16.16 -5.03
CA VAL A 134 7.40 -15.69 -5.72
C VAL A 134 7.62 -14.44 -6.56
N SER A 135 8.82 -13.85 -6.53
CA SER A 135 9.24 -12.84 -7.51
C SER A 135 9.37 -13.43 -8.91
N GLU A 136 9.62 -14.74 -9.02
CA GLU A 136 9.55 -15.47 -10.29
C GLU A 136 8.09 -15.57 -10.75
N ARG A 137 7.84 -15.25 -12.03
CA ARG A 137 6.49 -15.06 -12.57
C ARG A 137 5.57 -16.26 -12.40
N VAL A 138 6.04 -17.46 -12.72
CA VAL A 138 5.22 -18.68 -12.63
C VAL A 138 4.89 -19.00 -11.17
N LEU A 139 5.84 -18.78 -10.24
CA LEU A 139 5.63 -19.03 -8.81
C LEU A 139 4.74 -17.95 -8.16
N GLY A 140 4.87 -16.69 -8.58
CA GLY A 140 3.96 -15.61 -8.18
C GLY A 140 2.52 -15.88 -8.62
N LEU A 141 2.31 -16.34 -9.86
CA LEU A 141 1.00 -16.80 -10.35
C LEU A 141 0.45 -17.95 -9.49
N LYS A 142 1.28 -18.96 -9.17
CA LYS A 142 0.87 -20.07 -8.32
C LYS A 142 0.48 -19.63 -6.90
N LEU A 143 1.16 -18.65 -6.33
CA LEU A 143 0.75 -18.08 -5.04
C LEU A 143 -0.59 -17.36 -5.15
N ALA A 144 -0.80 -16.58 -6.21
CA ALA A 144 -2.05 -15.86 -6.46
C ALA A 144 -3.26 -16.77 -6.66
N GLU A 145 -3.06 -17.94 -7.27
CA GLU A 145 -4.08 -18.98 -7.46
C GLU A 145 -4.47 -19.69 -6.14
N ARG A 146 -3.75 -19.41 -5.04
CA ARG A 146 -3.91 -20.08 -3.75
C ARG A 146 -4.43 -19.13 -2.67
N PRO A 147 -5.75 -18.87 -2.67
CA PRO A 147 -6.34 -17.85 -1.78
C PRO A 147 -6.08 -18.14 -0.31
N GLY A 148 -6.02 -19.40 0.12
CA GLY A 148 -5.74 -19.75 1.52
C GLY A 148 -4.33 -19.37 1.98
N LEU A 149 -3.31 -19.62 1.14
CA LEU A 149 -1.93 -19.24 1.45
C LEU A 149 -1.75 -17.72 1.38
N LEU A 150 -2.33 -17.08 0.38
CA LEU A 150 -2.27 -15.63 0.24
C LEU A 150 -3.01 -14.91 1.40
N ALA A 151 -4.16 -15.44 1.85
CA ALA A 151 -4.87 -14.96 3.03
C ALA A 151 -4.01 -15.10 4.28
N ALA A 152 -3.39 -16.26 4.50
CA ALA A 152 -2.46 -16.48 5.60
C ALA A 152 -1.32 -15.45 5.61
N VAL A 153 -0.69 -15.19 4.45
CA VAL A 153 0.34 -14.14 4.34
C VAL A 153 -0.25 -12.76 4.64
N ALA A 154 -1.43 -12.45 4.11
CA ALA A 154 -2.07 -11.16 4.32
C ALA A 154 -2.51 -10.92 5.78
N ASP A 155 -2.90 -11.96 6.52
CA ASP A 155 -3.25 -11.87 7.94
C ASP A 155 -2.04 -11.47 8.81
N ARG A 156 -0.81 -11.68 8.29
CA ARG A 156 0.43 -11.28 8.96
C ARG A 156 0.82 -9.82 8.70
N LEU A 157 0.03 -9.06 7.95
CA LEU A 157 0.22 -7.61 7.78
C LEU A 157 0.02 -6.85 9.09
N ASP A 158 -0.73 -7.41 10.04
CA ASP A 158 -0.98 -6.82 11.37
C ASP A 158 -0.15 -7.49 12.49
N HIS A 159 0.89 -8.25 12.12
CA HIS A 159 1.73 -8.97 13.09
C HIS A 159 2.48 -7.97 14.01
N PRO A 160 2.64 -8.25 15.33
CA PRO A 160 3.31 -7.33 16.26
C PRO A 160 4.76 -7.05 15.87
N HIS A 161 5.46 -8.07 15.35
CA HIS A 161 6.83 -7.93 14.87
C HIS A 161 6.91 -7.25 13.49
N TRP A 162 7.58 -6.10 13.40
CA TRP A 162 7.66 -5.28 12.19
C TRP A 162 8.29 -6.01 10.99
N ARG A 163 9.29 -6.88 11.22
CA ARG A 163 9.95 -7.61 10.13
C ARG A 163 8.99 -8.56 9.44
N VAL A 164 8.07 -9.17 10.19
CA VAL A 164 7.01 -10.05 9.64
C VAL A 164 6.04 -9.23 8.81
N ARG A 165 5.57 -8.06 9.30
CA ARG A 165 4.70 -7.17 8.51
C ARG A 165 5.36 -6.74 7.19
N LYS A 166 6.63 -6.34 7.26
CA LYS A 166 7.44 -5.94 6.10
C LYS A 166 7.53 -7.07 5.07
N THR A 167 7.94 -8.27 5.48
CA THR A 167 8.16 -9.38 4.55
C THR A 167 6.83 -9.93 4.02
N SER A 168 5.77 -9.93 4.82
CA SER A 168 4.42 -10.25 4.34
C SER A 168 3.95 -9.28 3.24
N ALA A 169 4.13 -7.97 3.44
CA ALA A 169 3.82 -6.98 2.41
C ALA A 169 4.63 -7.21 1.13
N LEU A 170 5.92 -7.55 1.25
CA LEU A 170 6.77 -7.88 0.11
C LEU A 170 6.26 -9.12 -0.65
N VAL A 171 5.90 -10.21 0.04
CA VAL A 171 5.31 -11.41 -0.59
C VAL A 171 4.03 -11.06 -1.34
N VAL A 172 3.13 -10.28 -0.73
CA VAL A 172 1.87 -9.84 -1.36
C VAL A 172 2.16 -9.00 -2.60
N GLY A 173 3.10 -8.06 -2.53
CA GLY A 173 3.48 -7.23 -3.66
C GLY A 173 4.07 -8.03 -4.81
N SER A 174 5.00 -8.95 -4.54
CA SER A 174 5.59 -9.83 -5.54
C SER A 174 4.53 -10.73 -6.21
N ALA A 175 3.57 -11.24 -5.45
CA ALA A 175 2.44 -12.00 -6.01
C ALA A 175 1.55 -11.12 -6.91
N ALA A 176 1.24 -9.91 -6.45
CA ALA A 176 0.37 -8.96 -7.15
C ALA A 176 0.96 -8.46 -8.48
N GLN A 177 2.28 -8.34 -8.58
CA GLN A 177 2.95 -7.99 -9.84
C GLN A 177 2.73 -9.06 -10.92
N ASN A 178 2.54 -10.31 -10.51
CA ASN A 178 2.44 -11.45 -11.41
C ASN A 178 0.98 -11.80 -11.75
N ALA A 179 0.02 -11.37 -10.95
CA ALA A 179 -1.39 -11.74 -11.10
C ALA A 179 -2.35 -10.65 -10.59
N ALA A 180 -3.47 -10.46 -11.28
CA ALA A 180 -4.58 -9.68 -10.77
C ALA A 180 -5.24 -10.42 -9.58
N LEU A 181 -4.91 -9.99 -8.35
CA LEU A 181 -5.44 -10.61 -7.14
C LEU A 181 -6.92 -10.21 -6.94
N LYS A 182 -7.78 -11.21 -6.74
CA LYS A 182 -9.24 -11.04 -6.59
C LYS A 182 -9.70 -10.79 -5.15
N MET A 183 -8.77 -10.62 -4.22
CA MET A 183 -9.06 -10.49 -2.79
C MET A 183 -9.15 -9.03 -2.36
N ASN A 184 -9.81 -8.76 -1.23
CA ASN A 184 -9.87 -7.43 -0.58
C ASN A 184 -8.53 -7.02 0.08
N LEU A 185 -7.41 -7.32 -0.60
CA LEU A 185 -6.05 -7.03 -0.14
C LEU A 185 -5.75 -5.54 -0.18
N ALA A 186 -6.36 -4.79 -1.10
CA ALA A 186 -6.19 -3.34 -1.19
C ALA A 186 -6.62 -2.68 0.13
N TYR A 187 -7.80 -3.05 0.64
CA TYR A 187 -8.29 -2.54 1.92
C TYR A 187 -7.37 -2.93 3.08
N ARG A 188 -6.99 -4.21 3.17
CA ARG A 188 -6.11 -4.69 4.27
C ARG A 188 -4.76 -3.99 4.27
N LEU A 189 -4.11 -3.90 3.11
CA LEU A 189 -2.84 -3.18 2.96
C LEU A 189 -2.97 -1.70 3.31
N LEU A 190 -4.09 -1.07 2.92
CA LEU A 190 -4.33 0.34 3.23
C LEU A 190 -4.53 0.56 4.73
N ARG A 191 -5.26 -0.32 5.42
CA ARG A 191 -5.43 -0.28 6.88
C ARG A 191 -4.12 -0.54 7.62
N ALA A 192 -3.35 -1.51 7.15
CA ALA A 192 -2.02 -1.78 7.70
C ALA A 192 -1.08 -0.57 7.50
N LEU A 193 -1.13 0.09 6.33
CA LEU A 193 -0.37 1.30 6.05
C LEU A 193 -0.82 2.50 6.89
N GLU A 194 -2.11 2.63 7.14
CA GLU A 194 -2.67 3.65 8.04
C GLU A 194 -2.11 3.50 9.47
N ALA A 195 -2.04 2.27 9.98
CA ALA A 195 -1.53 1.99 11.32
C ALA A 195 0.01 2.00 11.43
N GLU A 196 0.74 1.92 10.31
CA GLU A 196 2.19 1.70 10.34
C GLU A 196 3.00 2.94 10.71
N ASP A 197 3.98 2.74 11.60
CA ASP A 197 4.92 3.74 12.07
C ASP A 197 6.38 3.44 11.68
N VAL A 198 6.68 2.21 11.25
CA VAL A 198 8.00 1.77 10.78
C VAL A 198 8.14 2.03 9.28
N PRO A 199 9.02 2.96 8.85
CA PRO A 199 9.06 3.40 7.46
C PRO A 199 9.49 2.31 6.47
N GLN A 200 10.28 1.33 6.93
CA GLN A 200 10.65 0.16 6.13
C GLN A 200 9.43 -0.71 5.82
N VAL A 201 8.47 -0.82 6.75
CA VAL A 201 7.24 -1.57 6.52
C VAL A 201 6.30 -0.78 5.60
N SER A 202 6.12 0.52 5.86
CA SER A 202 5.29 1.40 5.00
C SER A 202 5.76 1.35 3.55
N ARG A 203 7.08 1.34 3.32
CA ARG A 203 7.67 1.23 1.98
C ARG A 203 7.20 -0.02 1.24
N GLU A 204 7.23 -1.19 1.90
CA GLU A 204 6.82 -2.45 1.28
C GLU A 204 5.29 -2.54 1.12
N GLN A 205 4.52 -1.97 2.05
CA GLN A 205 3.06 -1.86 1.92
C GLN A 205 2.65 -0.97 0.74
N ILE A 206 3.33 0.17 0.53
CA ILE A 206 3.12 1.04 -0.64
C ILE A 206 3.48 0.31 -1.94
N TYR A 207 4.59 -0.44 -1.93
CA TYR A 207 4.96 -1.29 -3.07
C TYR A 207 3.87 -2.32 -3.39
N ALA A 208 3.35 -3.01 -2.37
CA ALA A 208 2.28 -4.00 -2.53
C ALA A 208 0.97 -3.38 -3.04
N LEU A 209 0.59 -2.20 -2.52
CA LEU A 209 -0.56 -1.44 -3.02
C LEU A 209 -0.39 -1.05 -4.48
N SER A 210 0.79 -0.52 -4.84
CA SER A 210 1.10 -0.17 -6.23
C SER A 210 0.97 -1.40 -7.13
N ALA A 211 1.66 -2.49 -6.80
CA ALA A 211 1.60 -3.75 -7.56
C ALA A 211 0.16 -4.26 -7.75
N LEU A 212 -0.68 -4.17 -6.72
CA LEU A 212 -2.06 -4.61 -6.76
C LEU A 212 -2.96 -3.78 -7.68
N MET A 213 -2.69 -2.48 -7.79
CA MET A 213 -3.52 -1.55 -8.57
C MET A 213 -3.10 -1.46 -10.04
N ARG A 214 -1.82 -1.72 -10.35
CA ARG A 214 -1.33 -1.73 -11.72
C ARG A 214 -2.02 -2.82 -12.53
N GLY A 215 -2.71 -2.45 -13.61
CA GLY A 215 -3.46 -3.40 -14.42
C GLY A 215 -4.77 -3.91 -13.78
N ASN A 216 -5.18 -3.36 -12.63
CA ASN A 216 -6.39 -3.77 -11.93
C ASN A 216 -7.32 -2.58 -11.71
N HIS A 217 -8.15 -2.28 -12.73
CA HIS A 217 -9.09 -1.17 -12.70
C HIS A 217 -10.03 -1.23 -11.48
N ALA A 218 -10.57 -2.41 -11.17
CA ALA A 218 -11.47 -2.59 -10.03
C ALA A 218 -10.81 -2.24 -8.69
N ALA A 219 -9.57 -2.67 -8.46
CA ALA A 219 -8.83 -2.35 -7.23
C ALA A 219 -8.53 -0.85 -7.10
N ARG A 220 -8.19 -0.19 -8.22
CA ARG A 220 -7.96 1.26 -8.27
C ARG A 220 -9.25 2.04 -8.00
N MET A 221 -10.36 1.69 -8.65
CA MET A 221 -11.64 2.35 -8.41
C MET A 221 -12.09 2.14 -6.96
N PHE A 222 -11.94 0.92 -6.44
CA PHE A 222 -12.19 0.67 -5.03
C PHE A 222 -11.32 1.55 -4.12
N PHE A 223 -10.02 1.68 -4.41
CA PHE A 223 -9.13 2.55 -3.64
C PHE A 223 -9.56 4.02 -3.65
N LEU A 224 -9.91 4.55 -4.83
CA LEU A 224 -10.30 5.94 -5.01
C LEU A 224 -11.68 6.24 -4.43
N ASP A 225 -12.64 5.36 -4.65
CA ASP A 225 -14.06 5.66 -4.41
C ASP A 225 -14.61 5.04 -3.13
N ALA A 226 -14.12 3.86 -2.74
CA ALA A 226 -14.73 3.09 -1.65
C ALA A 226 -14.09 3.31 -0.29
N VAL A 227 -12.78 3.56 -0.24
CA VAL A 227 -12.00 3.47 1.01
C VAL A 227 -11.19 4.71 1.36
N ARG A 228 -11.52 5.86 0.74
CA ARG A 228 -10.82 7.15 1.00
C ARG A 228 -9.29 7.00 0.85
N GLY A 229 -8.86 6.25 -0.16
CA GLY A 229 -7.45 5.86 -0.29
C GLY A 229 -6.50 7.04 -0.46
N LEU A 230 -6.93 8.08 -1.19
CA LEU A 230 -6.15 9.31 -1.35
C LEU A 230 -5.98 10.05 -0.02
N GLU A 231 -7.02 10.16 0.79
CA GLU A 231 -6.95 10.80 2.10
C GLU A 231 -6.03 10.04 3.06
N ILE A 232 -6.18 8.71 3.16
CA ILE A 232 -5.34 7.89 4.04
C ILE A 232 -3.86 8.01 3.63
N THR A 233 -3.58 7.98 2.33
CA THR A 233 -2.20 8.12 1.85
C THR A 233 -1.64 9.53 2.06
N ALA A 234 -2.49 10.57 2.01
CA ALA A 234 -2.10 11.94 2.37
C ALA A 234 -1.75 12.04 3.88
N ASP A 235 -2.46 11.33 4.75
CA ASP A 235 -2.13 11.24 6.17
C ASP A 235 -0.82 10.50 6.44
N VAL A 236 -0.58 9.40 5.73
CA VAL A 236 0.71 8.68 5.78
C VAL A 236 1.83 9.59 5.31
N TRP A 237 1.62 10.37 4.24
CA TRP A 237 2.58 11.36 3.76
C TRP A 237 2.91 12.42 4.82
N ARG A 238 1.89 12.99 5.46
CA ARG A 238 2.05 14.02 6.51
C ARG A 238 2.83 13.51 7.72
N ARG A 239 2.54 12.28 8.18
CA ARG A 239 3.24 11.66 9.32
C ARG A 239 4.70 11.29 9.02
N ASN A 240 5.06 11.16 7.74
CA ASN A 240 6.40 10.78 7.30
C ASN A 240 7.18 11.96 6.68
N SER A 241 6.92 13.20 7.12
CA SER A 241 7.51 14.43 6.55
C SER A 241 9.05 14.43 6.50
N GLU A 242 9.69 13.89 7.53
CA GLU A 242 11.17 13.79 7.65
C GLU A 242 11.75 12.58 6.89
N ARG A 243 10.90 11.67 6.42
CA ARG A 243 11.31 10.37 5.88
C ARG A 243 11.17 10.37 4.36
N GLY A 244 12.14 11.01 3.68
CA GLY A 244 12.11 11.24 2.23
C GLY A 244 11.82 10.00 1.37
N VAL A 245 12.24 8.81 1.79
CA VAL A 245 12.02 7.56 1.05
C VAL A 245 10.53 7.18 0.97
N VAL A 246 9.78 7.29 2.08
CA VAL A 246 8.35 6.93 2.11
C VAL A 246 7.56 7.92 1.26
N ARG A 247 7.87 9.21 1.38
CA ARG A 247 7.24 10.28 0.59
C ARG A 247 7.49 10.05 -0.90
N LYS A 248 8.75 9.84 -1.32
CA LYS A 248 9.08 9.54 -2.72
C LYS A 248 8.27 8.37 -3.27
N LYS A 249 8.08 7.30 -2.48
CA LYS A 249 7.28 6.14 -2.90
C LYS A 249 5.78 6.44 -2.96
N LEU A 250 5.23 7.19 -2.01
CA LEU A 250 3.84 7.63 -2.03
C LEU A 250 3.54 8.55 -3.21
N ALA A 251 4.45 9.47 -3.54
CA ALA A 251 4.30 10.34 -4.71
C ALA A 251 4.14 9.47 -5.95
N VAL A 252 5.14 8.63 -6.24
CA VAL A 252 5.10 7.71 -7.40
C VAL A 252 3.83 6.85 -7.40
N PHE A 253 3.44 6.33 -6.24
CA PHE A 253 2.24 5.53 -6.13
C PHE A 253 0.97 6.31 -6.51
N VAL A 254 0.79 7.51 -5.97
CA VAL A 254 -0.38 8.35 -6.26
C VAL A 254 -0.37 8.86 -7.70
N THR A 255 0.79 9.16 -8.25
CA THR A 255 0.90 9.53 -9.67
C THR A 255 0.49 8.37 -10.56
N ASP A 256 1.05 7.18 -10.34
CA ASP A 256 0.71 5.97 -11.11
C ASP A 256 -0.79 5.64 -11.01
N LEU A 257 -1.37 5.83 -9.83
CA LEU A 257 -2.79 5.58 -9.57
C LEU A 257 -3.69 6.50 -10.41
N LEU A 258 -3.28 7.75 -10.58
CA LEU A 258 -4.02 8.77 -11.33
C LEU A 258 -3.70 8.76 -12.82
N ASP A 259 -2.75 7.93 -13.27
CA ASP A 259 -2.47 7.75 -14.68
C ASP A 259 -3.59 6.97 -15.38
N ALA A 260 -4.22 7.61 -16.35
CA ALA A 260 -5.19 6.93 -17.22
C ALA A 260 -4.53 5.85 -18.09
N SER A 261 -3.25 5.98 -18.43
CA SER A 261 -2.52 4.99 -19.24
C SER A 261 -2.25 3.68 -18.51
N MET A 262 -2.33 3.70 -17.17
CA MET A 262 -2.18 2.50 -16.34
C MET A 262 -3.45 1.64 -16.31
N ASP A 263 -4.51 2.07 -17.00
CA ASP A 263 -5.73 1.30 -17.18
C ASP A 263 -5.66 0.46 -18.47
N PRO A 264 -5.51 -0.88 -18.36
CA PRO A 264 -5.43 -1.73 -19.55
C PRO A 264 -6.72 -1.68 -20.39
N ASP A 265 -7.84 -1.26 -19.77
CA ASP A 265 -9.13 -1.15 -20.43
C ASP A 265 -9.38 0.24 -21.04
N ALA A 266 -8.54 1.25 -20.75
CA ALA A 266 -8.74 2.62 -21.27
C ALA A 266 -8.62 2.73 -22.79
N GLY A 267 -8.19 1.66 -23.47
CA GLY A 267 -7.86 1.70 -24.89
C GLY A 267 -6.69 2.67 -25.16
N PRO A 268 -6.17 2.71 -26.39
CA PRO A 268 -5.27 3.80 -26.75
C PRO A 268 -5.99 5.14 -26.53
N PRO A 269 -5.32 6.17 -25.99
CA PRO A 269 -5.93 7.49 -25.83
C PRO A 269 -6.54 7.88 -27.17
N ALA A 270 -7.84 8.22 -27.16
CA ALA A 270 -8.53 8.61 -28.38
C ALA A 270 -7.68 9.67 -29.07
N ALA A 271 -7.18 9.36 -30.28
CA ALA A 271 -6.37 10.29 -31.03
C ALA A 271 -7.12 11.64 -31.04
N PRO A 272 -6.41 12.77 -30.85
CA PRO A 272 -7.05 14.09 -30.84
C PRO A 272 -7.92 14.14 -32.09
N ALA A 273 -9.24 14.30 -31.89
CA ALA A 273 -10.19 14.15 -32.97
C ALA A 273 -9.78 15.09 -34.09
N GLU A 274 -9.24 14.54 -35.19
CA GLU A 274 -9.01 15.33 -36.38
C GLU A 274 -10.35 15.99 -36.73
N PRO A 275 -10.38 17.31 -37.01
CA PRO A 275 -11.62 18.02 -37.26
C PRO A 275 -12.36 17.30 -38.38
N SER A 276 -13.41 16.57 -37.99
CA SER A 276 -14.10 15.65 -38.87
C SER A 276 -14.75 16.47 -39.99
N PRO A 277 -14.44 16.19 -41.28
CA PRO A 277 -15.13 16.86 -42.37
C PRO A 277 -16.61 16.49 -42.30
N ALA A 278 -17.46 17.52 -42.27
CA ALA A 278 -18.91 17.41 -42.13
C ALA A 278 -19.51 16.45 -43.18
N GLY A 279 -19.77 15.21 -42.78
CA GLY A 279 -20.43 14.18 -43.57
C GLY A 279 -21.71 13.68 -42.88
N PRO A 280 -22.74 13.27 -43.63
CA PRO A 280 -24.05 12.93 -43.09
C PRO A 280 -23.99 11.63 -42.27
N ARG A 281 -24.47 11.71 -41.01
CA ARG A 281 -24.53 10.59 -40.07
C ARG A 281 -25.70 9.65 -40.40
N PHE A 282 -25.43 8.37 -40.61
CA PHE A 282 -26.44 7.32 -40.63
C PHE A 282 -26.55 6.67 -39.25
N HIS A 283 -27.76 6.66 -38.68
CA HIS A 283 -28.06 5.99 -37.42
C HIS A 283 -28.17 4.48 -37.62
N ARG A 284 -27.35 3.70 -36.91
CA ARG A 284 -27.48 2.24 -36.80
C ARG A 284 -27.97 1.89 -35.39
N ALA A 285 -29.11 1.22 -35.30
CA ALA A 285 -29.71 0.80 -34.04
C ALA A 285 -28.90 -0.32 -33.36
N ALA A 286 -28.72 -0.19 -32.04
CA ALA A 286 -28.02 -1.16 -31.20
C ALA A 286 -28.96 -2.30 -30.77
N ALA A 287 -28.42 -3.52 -30.73
CA ALA A 287 -29.13 -4.71 -30.26
C ALA A 287 -29.00 -4.87 -28.72
N PRO A 288 -30.00 -5.45 -28.03
CA PRO A 288 -29.98 -5.62 -26.58
C PRO A 288 -29.07 -6.77 -26.13
N ALA A 289 -28.37 -6.56 -25.01
CA ALA A 289 -27.52 -7.55 -24.35
C ALA A 289 -28.34 -8.59 -23.55
N PRO A 290 -27.87 -9.85 -23.44
CA PRO A 290 -28.53 -10.88 -22.64
C PRO A 290 -28.26 -10.73 -21.12
N PRO A 291 -29.18 -11.18 -20.25
CA PRO A 291 -28.99 -11.09 -18.80
C PRO A 291 -28.34 -12.35 -18.21
N GLY A 292 -27.45 -12.12 -17.24
CA GLY A 292 -27.19 -13.03 -16.13
C GLY A 292 -25.99 -13.97 -16.28
N PHE A 293 -25.06 -13.89 -15.33
CA PHE A 293 -24.41 -15.01 -14.63
C PHE A 293 -23.33 -14.44 -13.70
N PHE A 294 -23.57 -14.43 -12.39
CA PHE A 294 -22.59 -14.67 -11.31
C PHE A 294 -23.28 -14.41 -9.95
N GLN A 295 -23.70 -15.49 -9.29
CA GLN A 295 -23.88 -15.53 -7.83
C GLN A 295 -23.04 -16.70 -7.34
N SER A 296 -21.92 -16.40 -6.66
CA SER A 296 -21.24 -17.39 -5.84
C SER A 296 -21.88 -17.38 -4.44
N PRO A 297 -21.98 -18.53 -3.77
CA PRO A 297 -22.52 -18.59 -2.42
C PRO A 297 -21.45 -18.16 -1.42
N ASP A 298 -21.65 -17.00 -0.80
CA ASP A 298 -20.89 -16.54 0.35
C ASP A 298 -21.18 -17.42 1.58
N ARG A 299 -20.10 -17.91 2.20
CA ARG A 299 -20.06 -18.28 3.62
C ARG A 299 -19.29 -17.15 4.32
N ASP A 300 -19.81 -16.75 5.48
CA ASP A 300 -19.42 -15.63 6.35
C ASP A 300 -20.12 -14.30 6.03
N GLY A 301 -21.19 -14.05 6.79
CA GLY A 301 -22.17 -12.98 6.64
C GLY A 301 -21.67 -11.57 6.96
N VAL A 302 -20.48 -11.18 6.49
CA VAL A 302 -20.21 -9.77 6.26
C VAL A 302 -20.87 -9.43 4.92
N GLN A 303 -22.13 -8.99 4.96
CA GLN A 303 -22.68 -8.29 3.80
C GLN A 303 -21.71 -7.15 3.50
N ALA A 304 -20.93 -7.29 2.43
CA ALA A 304 -20.14 -6.21 1.89
C ALA A 304 -21.15 -5.10 1.60
N VAL A 305 -21.23 -4.12 2.49
CA VAL A 305 -21.92 -2.87 2.21
C VAL A 305 -21.18 -2.33 1.00
N GLY A 306 -21.79 -2.52 -0.17
CA GLY A 306 -21.21 -2.04 -1.42
C GLY A 306 -20.91 -0.55 -1.22
N PRO A 307 -19.68 -0.10 -1.50
CA PRO A 307 -19.38 1.31 -1.35
C PRO A 307 -20.40 2.09 -2.16
N GLY A 308 -21.09 3.02 -1.48
CA GLY A 308 -21.95 3.97 -2.17
C GLY A 308 -21.14 4.70 -3.23
N PRO A 309 -21.77 5.22 -4.30
CA PRO A 309 -21.06 6.04 -5.27
C PRO A 309 -20.31 7.14 -4.54
N SER A 310 -19.00 7.24 -4.78
CA SER A 310 -18.17 8.30 -4.24
C SER A 310 -18.72 9.64 -4.71
N ASP A 311 -18.80 10.61 -3.79
CA ASP A 311 -19.12 11.98 -4.16
C ASP A 311 -17.93 12.53 -4.97
N PRO A 312 -18.10 12.88 -6.26
CA PRO A 312 -17.02 13.42 -7.08
C PRO A 312 -16.37 14.66 -6.45
N ALA A 313 -17.12 15.42 -5.64
CA ALA A 313 -16.56 16.56 -4.92
C ALA A 313 -15.56 16.16 -3.82
N LEU A 314 -15.75 15.00 -3.18
CA LEU A 314 -14.77 14.47 -2.22
C LEU A 314 -13.47 14.06 -2.93
N ARG A 315 -13.60 13.42 -4.09
CA ARG A 315 -12.44 13.08 -4.91
C ARG A 315 -11.68 14.33 -5.36
N ASP A 316 -12.36 15.35 -5.85
CA ASP A 316 -11.71 16.61 -6.25
C ASP A 316 -10.96 17.27 -5.08
N ARG A 317 -11.54 17.24 -3.87
CA ARG A 317 -10.89 17.72 -2.65
C ARG A 317 -9.63 16.93 -2.32
N ASP A 318 -9.69 15.61 -2.34
CA ASP A 318 -8.53 14.76 -2.02
C ASP A 318 -7.40 14.96 -3.03
N VAL A 319 -7.74 15.09 -4.32
CA VAL A 319 -6.79 15.38 -5.39
C VAL A 319 -6.17 16.77 -5.19
N ALA A 320 -6.93 17.75 -4.69
CA ALA A 320 -6.42 19.07 -4.36
C ALA A 320 -5.47 19.08 -3.16
N ASP A 321 -5.80 18.33 -2.12
CA ASP A 321 -4.93 18.13 -0.96
C ASP A 321 -3.60 17.51 -1.39
N TRP A 322 -3.62 16.51 -2.29
CA TRP A 322 -2.41 15.95 -2.89
C TRP A 322 -1.61 16.99 -3.68
N CYS A 323 -2.27 17.83 -4.47
CA CYS A 323 -1.56 18.87 -5.22
C CYS A 323 -0.84 19.84 -4.28
N ALA A 324 -1.50 20.28 -3.20
CA ALA A 324 -0.88 21.14 -2.18
C ALA A 324 0.31 20.45 -1.49
N LEU A 325 0.21 19.14 -1.20
CA LEU A 325 1.30 18.38 -0.58
C LEU A 325 2.53 18.26 -1.48
N LEU A 326 2.36 17.99 -2.78
CA LEU A 326 3.46 17.92 -3.74
C LEU A 326 4.07 19.31 -3.98
N SER A 327 3.23 20.33 -4.14
CA SER A 327 3.65 21.72 -4.36
C SER A 327 4.51 22.24 -3.21
N ARG A 328 4.06 22.02 -1.98
CA ARG A 328 4.80 22.39 -0.77
C ARG A 328 6.18 21.76 -0.73
N ASP A 329 6.32 20.51 -1.14
CA ASP A 329 7.59 19.79 -1.12
C ASP A 329 8.57 20.22 -2.20
N LEU A 330 8.06 20.48 -3.39
CA LEU A 330 8.87 21.05 -4.46
C LEU A 330 9.42 22.42 -4.05
N VAL A 331 8.57 23.29 -3.51
CA VAL A 331 8.94 24.66 -3.11
C VAL A 331 9.81 24.69 -1.86
N SER A 332 9.43 23.97 -0.80
CA SER A 332 10.09 24.05 0.51
C SER A 332 11.25 23.06 0.67
N GLY A 333 11.19 21.92 -0.04
CA GLY A 333 12.14 20.82 0.07
C GLY A 333 13.02 20.63 -1.16
N GLY A 334 12.89 21.46 -2.19
CA GLY A 334 13.57 21.32 -3.49
C GLY A 334 15.09 21.10 -3.42
N GLU A 335 15.75 21.66 -2.40
CA GLU A 335 17.20 21.51 -2.18
C GLU A 335 17.60 20.12 -1.65
N HIS A 336 16.70 19.43 -0.93
CA HIS A 336 16.95 18.12 -0.34
C HIS A 336 16.47 16.95 -1.22
N LEU A 337 15.78 17.27 -2.33
CA LEU A 337 15.29 16.28 -3.27
C LEU A 337 16.37 15.97 -4.32
N ASP A 338 16.63 14.68 -4.53
CA ASP A 338 17.40 14.23 -5.69
C ASP A 338 16.63 14.52 -6.99
N ALA A 339 17.35 14.55 -8.12
CA ALA A 339 16.75 14.90 -9.42
C ALA A 339 15.58 13.98 -9.79
N ASP A 340 15.72 12.68 -9.55
CA ASP A 340 14.67 11.67 -9.78
C ASP A 340 13.41 11.95 -8.94
N ALA A 341 13.57 12.38 -7.68
CA ALA A 341 12.44 12.77 -6.84
C ALA A 341 11.77 14.05 -7.33
N ARG A 342 12.55 15.07 -7.72
CA ARG A 342 11.99 16.30 -8.30
C ARG A 342 11.18 15.99 -9.56
N GLU A 343 11.73 15.22 -10.49
CA GLU A 343 11.04 14.80 -11.71
C GLU A 343 9.71 14.09 -11.40
N LYS A 344 9.73 13.09 -10.51
CA LYS A 344 8.53 12.35 -10.10
C LYS A 344 7.46 13.23 -9.47
N LEU A 345 7.85 14.19 -8.63
CA LEU A 345 6.92 15.12 -7.99
C LEU A 345 6.32 16.10 -9.01
N VAL A 346 7.13 16.64 -9.93
CA VAL A 346 6.63 17.51 -11.02
C VAL A 346 5.70 16.74 -11.95
N LEU A 347 6.06 15.50 -12.32
CA LEU A 347 5.18 14.61 -13.06
C LEU A 347 3.86 14.38 -12.32
N GLY A 348 3.89 14.26 -11.00
CA GLY A 348 2.68 14.14 -10.20
C GLY A 348 1.79 15.36 -10.23
N VAL A 349 2.36 16.56 -10.11
CA VAL A 349 1.60 17.80 -10.28
C VAL A 349 0.98 17.85 -11.68
N ARG A 350 1.72 17.49 -12.73
CA ARG A 350 1.20 17.42 -14.11
C ARG A 350 0.00 16.49 -14.22
N MET A 351 0.05 15.32 -13.58
CA MET A 351 -1.04 14.34 -13.63
C MET A 351 -2.26 14.81 -12.85
N LEU A 352 -2.07 15.45 -11.70
CA LEU A 352 -3.16 16.09 -10.94
C LEU A 352 -3.81 17.23 -11.73
N LEU A 353 -3.02 18.04 -12.43
CA LEU A 353 -3.50 19.08 -13.33
C LEU A 353 -4.30 18.52 -14.51
N ARG A 354 -4.01 17.31 -14.98
CA ARG A 354 -4.76 16.66 -16.07
C ARG A 354 -6.02 15.96 -15.58
N SER A 355 -6.02 15.45 -14.35
CA SER A 355 -7.14 14.67 -13.82
C SER A 355 -8.33 15.53 -13.42
N SER A 356 -8.11 16.74 -12.88
CA SER A 356 -9.20 17.65 -12.52
C SER A 356 -8.81 19.13 -12.63
N ALA A 357 -9.69 19.92 -13.27
CA ALA A 357 -9.56 21.37 -13.37
C ALA A 357 -9.56 22.08 -12.00
N ALA A 358 -10.14 21.46 -10.97
CA ALA A 358 -10.21 21.99 -9.61
C ALA A 358 -9.04 21.53 -8.71
N ALA A 359 -8.34 20.46 -9.08
CA ALA A 359 -7.30 19.85 -8.25
C ALA A 359 -6.19 20.81 -7.82
N CYS A 360 -5.49 21.41 -8.77
CA CYS A 360 -4.40 22.32 -8.46
C CYS A 360 -4.88 23.76 -8.63
N PRO A 361 -5.18 24.49 -7.54
CA PRO A 361 -5.41 25.92 -7.63
C PRO A 361 -4.14 26.61 -8.13
N ALA A 362 -4.28 27.86 -8.57
CA ALA A 362 -3.12 28.67 -8.90
C ALA A 362 -2.18 28.77 -7.68
N ASP A 363 -0.97 28.25 -7.82
CA ASP A 363 0.09 28.28 -6.81
C ASP A 363 1.28 29.07 -7.39
N PRO A 364 1.32 30.40 -7.19
CA PRO A 364 2.42 31.23 -7.70
C PRO A 364 3.80 30.79 -7.20
N PRO A 365 4.00 30.45 -5.90
CA PRO A 365 5.26 29.88 -5.43
C PRO A 365 5.73 28.65 -6.21
N LEU A 366 4.84 27.68 -6.46
CA LEU A 366 5.20 26.51 -7.25
C LEU A 366 5.55 26.88 -8.69
N ARG A 367 4.74 27.73 -9.34
CA ARG A 367 4.99 28.17 -10.71
C ARG A 367 6.35 28.84 -10.84
N ASP A 368 6.66 29.76 -9.94
CA ASP A 368 7.91 30.51 -9.98
C ASP A 368 9.11 29.58 -9.72
N TRP A 369 8.96 28.59 -8.83
CA TRP A 369 9.94 27.52 -8.64
C TRP A 369 10.16 26.68 -9.90
N LEU A 370 9.10 26.26 -10.59
CA LEU A 370 9.19 25.48 -11.84
C LEU A 370 9.89 26.27 -12.97
N LEU A 371 9.60 27.58 -13.09
CA LEU A 371 10.30 28.45 -14.04
C LEU A 371 11.80 28.56 -13.70
N SER A 372 12.15 28.57 -12.41
CA SER A 372 13.55 28.57 -11.99
C SER A 372 14.28 27.27 -12.32
N GLU A 373 13.62 26.11 -12.15
CA GLU A 373 14.18 24.81 -12.54
C GLU A 373 14.32 24.70 -14.07
N HIS A 374 13.31 25.15 -14.82
CA HIS A 374 13.42 25.23 -16.28
C HIS A 374 14.63 26.09 -16.70
N ALA A 375 14.78 27.29 -16.15
CA ALA A 375 15.91 28.18 -16.47
C ALA A 375 17.27 27.58 -16.08
N ARG A 376 17.32 26.81 -14.98
CA ARG A 376 18.53 26.14 -14.49
C ARG A 376 18.99 25.01 -15.42
N PHE A 377 18.06 24.21 -15.92
CA PHE A 377 18.35 23.03 -16.75
C PHE A 377 18.15 23.27 -18.25
N ALA A 378 17.74 24.48 -18.66
CA ALA A 378 17.61 24.85 -20.06
C ALA A 378 18.95 24.73 -20.79
N GLY A 379 18.98 23.89 -21.83
CA GLY A 379 20.18 23.62 -22.62
C GLY A 379 21.12 22.56 -22.03
N ASP A 380 20.77 21.96 -20.90
CA ASP A 380 21.42 20.75 -20.39
C ASP A 380 20.79 19.52 -21.07
N GLY A 381 21.55 18.89 -21.97
CA GLY A 381 21.06 17.75 -22.76
C GLY A 381 20.64 16.54 -21.92
N ASP A 382 21.20 16.38 -20.71
CA ASP A 382 20.84 15.29 -19.80
C ASP A 382 19.50 15.58 -19.07
N PHE A 383 19.05 16.82 -19.06
CA PHE A 383 17.84 17.27 -18.34
C PHE A 383 16.80 17.96 -19.25
N GLU A 384 16.92 17.84 -20.57
CA GLU A 384 16.03 18.50 -21.52
C GLU A 384 14.56 18.09 -21.30
N GLU A 385 14.30 16.79 -21.09
CA GLU A 385 12.95 16.27 -20.81
C GLU A 385 12.39 16.82 -19.50
N TYR A 386 13.22 16.90 -18.45
CA TYR A 386 12.82 17.47 -17.16
C TYR A 386 12.54 18.98 -17.26
N ALA A 387 13.39 19.73 -17.96
CA ALA A 387 13.22 21.17 -18.16
C ALA A 387 11.95 21.48 -18.98
N ALA A 388 11.62 20.65 -19.98
CA ALA A 388 10.38 20.75 -20.74
C ALA A 388 9.17 20.40 -19.88
N LEU A 389 9.26 19.36 -19.05
CA LEU A 389 8.22 18.97 -18.09
C LEU A 389 7.94 20.11 -17.09
N ALA A 390 8.97 20.72 -16.52
CA ALA A 390 8.82 21.83 -15.57
C ALA A 390 8.10 23.04 -16.22
N LEU A 391 8.47 23.38 -17.45
CA LEU A 391 7.83 24.47 -18.20
C LEU A 391 6.36 24.16 -18.52
N GLU A 392 6.04 22.94 -18.97
CA GLU A 392 4.66 22.52 -19.23
C GLU A 392 3.77 22.70 -17.99
N VAL A 393 4.26 22.29 -16.82
CA VAL A 393 3.51 22.41 -15.57
C VAL A 393 3.36 23.88 -15.15
N ALA A 394 4.41 24.70 -15.33
CA ALA A 394 4.35 26.13 -15.03
C ALA A 394 3.29 26.86 -15.89
N ASP A 395 3.27 26.57 -17.19
CA ASP A 395 2.29 27.15 -18.13
C ASP A 395 0.86 26.72 -17.80
N ALA A 396 0.66 25.44 -17.45
CA ALA A 396 -0.64 24.93 -17.02
C ALA A 396 -1.15 25.64 -15.75
N LEU A 397 -0.28 25.90 -14.78
CA LEU A 397 -0.63 26.66 -13.58
C LEU A 397 -0.96 28.12 -13.91
N ALA A 398 -0.23 28.75 -14.84
CA ALA A 398 -0.49 30.12 -15.28
C ALA A 398 -1.85 30.25 -15.98
N LEU A 399 -2.20 29.29 -16.85
CA LEU A 399 -3.50 29.25 -17.52
C LEU A 399 -4.66 29.13 -16.50
N ARG A 400 -4.48 28.34 -15.44
CA ARG A 400 -5.48 28.24 -14.36
C ARG A 400 -5.62 29.52 -13.55
N ALA A 401 -4.50 30.20 -13.27
CA ALA A 401 -4.53 31.50 -12.61
C ALA A 401 -5.31 32.53 -13.43
N ALA A 402 -5.17 32.51 -14.75
CA ALA A 402 -5.91 33.40 -15.66
C ALA A 402 -7.41 33.04 -15.78
N ALA A 403 -7.77 31.76 -15.62
CA ALA A 403 -9.15 31.29 -15.69
C ALA A 403 -9.94 31.46 -14.38
N SER A 404 -9.25 31.63 -13.26
CA SER A 404 -9.89 31.80 -11.95
C SER A 404 -10.38 33.26 -11.80
N PRO A 405 -11.67 33.50 -11.55
CA PRO A 405 -12.16 34.85 -11.29
C PRO A 405 -11.49 35.44 -10.03
N PRO A 406 -11.23 36.76 -10.02
CA PRO A 406 -10.52 37.45 -8.93
C PRO A 406 -11.28 37.44 -7.60
#